data_AF-A0A1I8CDE8-F1
#
_entry.id   AF-A0A1I8CDE8-F1
#
_cell.length_a   1.000
_cell.length_b   1.000
_cell.length_c   1.000
_cell.angle_alpha   90.00
_cell.angle_beta   90.00
_cell.angle_gamma   90.00
#
_symmetry.space_group_name_H-M   'P 1'
#
loop_
_entity.id
_entity.type
_entity.pdbx_description
1 polymer ?
#
loop_
_entity_poly.entity_id
_entity_poly.type
_entity_poly.pdbx_seq_one_letter_code
_entity_poly.pdbx_strand_id
1 'polypeptide(L)'
;MNRSTYTTKPNTKNKEKIKETVIQNIQKIIEQGIKETLVEETSTGESTFIIGKSKSLVKPNPILEESFPKPTHLLLHKTDKIKKMNKPNLNNPSCLIDILFLVDTSNNSAHTRGSYLDVIRTMISRTIIDSNAIQISIVAFSSKLKQKILFNFQKFSTFNDISTEIEYLQNDSGKPNIGETLNFGGVFLSDANEKTRKDSIKKVVLLSQGYSIDDTLKPVQMLRHNKIDIYCVSVIPRTKSEIQPNTEAMTAIAGDKEVCFSVLIVVNSFF
;
A
#
# COMPACT_ATOMS: atom_id res chain seq x y z
N MET A 1 -7.85 41.90 -40.69
CA MET A 1 -8.06 40.43 -40.60
C MET A 1 -7.87 40.02 -39.14
N ASN A 2 -8.96 39.85 -38.38
CA ASN A 2 -8.92 39.39 -36.99
C ASN A 2 -9.07 37.87 -36.94
N ARG A 3 -8.05 37.17 -36.45
CA ARG A 3 -8.08 35.71 -36.24
C ARG A 3 -8.48 35.44 -34.79
N SER A 4 -9.76 35.19 -34.57
CA SER A 4 -10.28 34.69 -33.28
C SER A 4 -9.80 33.27 -33.05
N THR A 5 -8.98 33.06 -32.02
CA THR A 5 -8.59 31.73 -31.54
C THR A 5 -9.64 31.23 -30.55
N TYR A 6 -10.55 30.38 -31.02
CA TYR A 6 -11.44 29.59 -30.16
C TYR A 6 -10.60 28.57 -29.39
N THR A 7 -10.24 28.90 -28.15
CA THR A 7 -9.75 27.91 -27.18
C THR A 7 -10.96 27.27 -26.51
N THR A 8 -11.35 26.09 -27.00
CA THR A 8 -12.37 25.27 -26.35
C THR A 8 -11.85 24.80 -24.99
N LYS A 9 -12.37 25.34 -23.89
CA LYS A 9 -12.12 24.82 -22.53
C LYS A 9 -12.54 23.35 -22.45
N PRO A 10 -11.71 22.44 -21.90
CA PRO A 10 -12.10 21.04 -21.75
C PRO A 10 -13.29 20.91 -20.80
N ASN A 11 -14.35 20.24 -21.27
CA ASN A 11 -15.60 19.98 -20.55
C ASN A 11 -15.34 19.26 -19.21
N THR A 12 -15.97 19.72 -18.12
CA THR A 12 -15.79 19.24 -16.73
C THR A 12 -16.07 17.73 -16.58
N LYS A 13 -17.09 17.21 -17.29
CA LYS A 13 -17.37 15.76 -17.36
C LYS A 13 -16.21 14.95 -17.93
N ASN A 14 -15.47 15.52 -18.87
CA ASN A 14 -14.32 14.86 -19.49
C ASN A 14 -13.12 14.85 -18.54
N LYS A 15 -12.97 15.89 -17.71
CA LYS A 15 -11.95 15.92 -16.65
C LYS A 15 -12.22 14.86 -15.57
N GLU A 16 -13.46 14.70 -15.12
CA GLU A 16 -13.84 13.66 -14.13
C GLU A 16 -13.63 12.25 -14.67
N LYS A 17 -14.02 11.99 -15.93
CA LYS A 17 -13.81 10.67 -16.55
C LYS A 17 -12.32 10.32 -16.73
N ILE A 18 -11.50 11.31 -17.09
CA ILE A 18 -10.03 11.15 -17.17
C ILE A 18 -9.44 10.89 -15.77
N LYS A 19 -9.90 11.61 -14.74
CA LYS A 19 -9.51 11.38 -13.34
C LYS A 19 -9.80 9.95 -12.91
N GLU A 20 -11.03 9.48 -13.13
CA GLU A 20 -11.45 8.12 -12.78
C GLU A 20 -10.62 7.06 -13.51
N THR A 21 -10.35 7.26 -14.80
CA THR A 21 -9.52 6.32 -15.59
C THR A 21 -8.08 6.24 -15.08
N VAL A 22 -7.51 7.38 -14.69
CA VAL A 22 -6.15 7.42 -14.14
C VAL A 22 -6.10 6.81 -12.75
N ILE A 23 -7.07 7.11 -11.88
CA ILE A 23 -7.22 6.48 -10.55
C ILE A 23 -7.29 4.96 -10.69
N GLN A 24 -8.15 4.45 -11.58
CA GLN A 24 -8.31 3.01 -11.82
C GLN A 24 -7.02 2.36 -12.33
N ASN A 25 -6.30 3.01 -13.24
CA ASN A 25 -5.05 2.47 -13.77
C ASN A 25 -3.95 2.43 -12.71
N ILE A 26 -3.88 3.42 -11.82
CA ILE A 26 -2.85 3.44 -10.77
C ILE A 26 -3.25 2.51 -9.62
N GLN A 27 -4.53 2.38 -9.30
CA GLN A 27 -5.01 1.32 -8.42
C GLN A 27 -4.65 -0.05 -8.99
N LYS A 28 -4.82 -0.28 -10.31
CA LYS A 28 -4.29 -1.48 -10.97
C LYS A 28 -2.77 -1.60 -10.84
N ILE A 29 -1.99 -0.52 -10.92
CA ILE A 29 -0.52 -0.57 -10.74
C ILE A 29 -0.16 -0.95 -9.30
N ILE A 30 -0.82 -0.38 -8.30
CA ILE A 30 -0.54 -0.69 -6.89
C ILE A 30 -1.01 -2.11 -6.60
N GLU A 31 -2.23 -2.46 -6.95
CA GLU A 31 -2.75 -3.81 -6.78
C GLU A 31 -1.94 -4.83 -7.54
N GLN A 32 -1.59 -4.56 -8.80
CA GLN A 32 -0.77 -5.48 -9.58
C GLN A 32 0.66 -5.50 -9.07
N GLY A 33 1.25 -4.36 -8.72
CA GLY A 33 2.56 -4.29 -8.08
C GLY A 33 2.57 -5.20 -6.86
N ILE A 34 1.58 -5.10 -5.97
CA ILE A 34 1.44 -5.99 -4.81
C ILE A 34 1.16 -7.46 -5.24
N LYS A 35 0.31 -7.70 -6.24
CA LYS A 35 -0.05 -9.05 -6.73
C LYS A 35 1.08 -9.76 -7.50
N GLU A 36 1.93 -9.03 -8.22
CA GLU A 36 3.04 -9.51 -9.07
C GLU A 36 4.41 -9.40 -8.41
N THR A 37 4.54 -8.64 -7.31
CA THR A 37 5.64 -8.83 -6.34
C THR A 37 5.75 -10.29 -5.86
N LEU A 38 4.71 -11.09 -6.15
CA LEU A 38 4.55 -12.50 -5.82
C LEU A 38 4.88 -13.44 -6.99
N VAL A 39 5.51 -12.99 -8.09
CA VAL A 39 5.88 -13.84 -9.25
C VAL A 39 7.20 -13.40 -9.92
N GLU A 40 8.23 -14.25 -9.89
CA GLU A 40 9.19 -14.39 -11.00
C GLU A 40 9.47 -15.89 -11.31
N GLU A 41 9.60 -16.19 -12.61
CA GLU A 41 9.61 -17.52 -13.22
C GLU A 41 10.99 -18.22 -13.20
N THR A 42 10.97 -19.53 -12.98
CA THR A 42 12.11 -20.46 -13.05
C THR A 42 12.37 -20.95 -14.48
N SER A 43 13.64 -21.17 -14.87
CA SER A 43 13.96 -21.85 -16.15
C SER A 43 14.47 -23.29 -16.05
N THR A 44 14.78 -23.87 -14.88
CA THR A 44 15.47 -25.18 -14.86
C THR A 44 15.13 -26.17 -13.73
N GLY A 45 13.87 -26.23 -13.26
CA GLY A 45 13.40 -27.41 -12.53
C GLY A 45 13.10 -27.19 -11.05
N GLU A 46 11.79 -27.23 -10.79
CA GLU A 46 11.08 -27.44 -9.53
C GLU A 46 11.23 -26.42 -8.40
N SER A 47 10.29 -25.46 -8.40
CA SER A 47 9.77 -24.80 -7.21
C SER A 47 8.29 -24.48 -7.42
N THR A 48 7.40 -25.24 -6.78
CA THR A 48 5.95 -24.97 -6.78
C THR A 48 5.59 -23.99 -5.67
N PHE A 49 5.18 -22.78 -6.07
CA PHE A 49 4.50 -21.82 -5.19
C PHE A 49 2.98 -21.98 -5.35
N ILE A 50 2.27 -22.26 -4.25
CA ILE A 50 0.80 -22.21 -4.24
C ILE A 50 0.38 -20.81 -3.82
N ILE A 51 0.02 -20.00 -4.81
CA ILE A 51 -0.63 -18.69 -4.63
C ILE A 51 -2.02 -18.94 -4.06
N GLY A 52 -2.19 -18.76 -2.76
CA GLY A 52 -3.50 -18.64 -2.16
C GLY A 52 -3.88 -17.17 -2.10
N LYS A 53 -4.88 -16.72 -2.88
CA LYS A 53 -5.84 -15.80 -2.27
C LYS A 53 -6.25 -16.46 -0.97
N SER A 54 -6.18 -15.77 0.18
CA SER A 54 -6.70 -16.36 1.40
C SER A 54 -8.18 -16.70 1.14
N LYS A 55 -8.46 -17.98 0.88
CA LYS A 55 -9.79 -18.54 1.10
C LYS A 55 -9.88 -18.53 2.61
N SER A 56 -10.37 -17.43 3.16
CA SER A 56 -10.74 -17.36 4.55
C SER A 56 -11.68 -18.54 4.82
N LEU A 57 -11.18 -19.61 5.43
CA LEU A 57 -12.00 -20.75 5.87
C LEU A 57 -12.84 -20.37 7.10
N VAL A 58 -12.55 -19.20 7.67
CA VAL A 58 -13.31 -18.53 8.72
C VAL A 58 -14.05 -17.36 8.08
N LYS A 59 -15.38 -17.36 8.13
CA LYS A 59 -16.13 -16.14 7.76
C LYS A 59 -15.72 -15.05 8.77
N PRO A 60 -15.29 -13.86 8.32
CA PRO A 60 -14.99 -12.76 9.25
C PRO A 60 -16.21 -12.52 10.16
N ASN A 61 -15.97 -12.16 11.41
CA ASN A 61 -17.03 -11.78 12.32
C ASN A 61 -17.87 -10.67 11.66
N PRO A 62 -19.18 -10.88 11.41
CA PRO A 62 -20.02 -9.94 10.67
C PRO A 62 -19.99 -8.52 11.25
N ILE A 63 -19.79 -8.42 12.57
CA ILE A 63 -19.72 -7.17 13.31
C ILE A 63 -18.51 -6.31 12.87
N LEU A 64 -17.38 -6.94 12.53
CA LEU A 64 -16.19 -6.23 12.07
C LEU A 64 -16.33 -5.79 10.60
N GLU A 65 -16.96 -6.58 9.73
CA GLU A 65 -17.16 -6.21 8.32
C GLU A 65 -18.24 -5.12 8.16
N GLU A 66 -19.31 -5.16 8.95
CA GLU A 66 -20.38 -4.14 8.95
C GLU A 66 -19.95 -2.80 9.55
N SER A 67 -19.03 -2.80 10.52
CA SER A 67 -18.56 -1.58 11.19
C SER A 67 -17.58 -0.75 10.35
N PHE A 68 -17.17 -1.29 9.21
CA PHE A 68 -16.18 -0.72 8.32
C PHE A 68 -16.80 -0.35 6.96
N PRO A 69 -16.96 0.94 6.62
CA PRO A 69 -17.45 1.32 5.30
C PRO A 69 -16.49 0.78 4.24
N LYS A 70 -17.03 0.16 3.20
CA LYS A 70 -16.24 -0.35 2.07
C LYS A 70 -15.45 0.79 1.42
N PRO A 71 -14.24 0.53 0.88
CA PRO A 71 -13.47 1.53 0.14
C PRO A 71 -14.32 2.20 -0.95
N THR A 72 -14.34 3.54 -0.97
CA THR A 72 -15.32 4.30 -1.76
C THR A 72 -14.97 4.42 -3.24
N HIS A 73 -13.92 3.75 -3.75
CA HIS A 73 -13.54 3.87 -5.16
C HIS A 73 -13.27 2.52 -5.86
N LEU A 74 -14.18 2.26 -6.81
CA LEU A 74 -14.09 1.41 -8.01
C LEU A 74 -13.67 -0.06 -7.85
N LEU A 75 -14.71 -0.89 -7.82
CA LEU A 75 -14.68 -2.32 -8.16
C LEU A 75 -13.92 -2.55 -9.47
N LEU A 76 -12.80 -3.28 -9.37
CA LEU A 76 -12.02 -3.73 -10.51
C LEU A 76 -12.68 -4.93 -11.19
N HIS A 77 -13.24 -4.71 -12.38
CA HIS A 77 -13.62 -5.79 -13.27
C HIS A 77 -12.36 -6.53 -13.76
N LYS A 78 -12.32 -7.81 -13.42
CA LYS A 78 -11.18 -8.72 -13.53
C LYS A 78 -10.99 -9.20 -14.97
N THR A 79 -10.33 -8.43 -15.84
CA THR A 79 -9.57 -8.91 -17.01
C THR A 79 -8.94 -7.72 -17.73
N ASP A 80 -7.64 -7.46 -17.54
CA ASP A 80 -6.83 -6.72 -18.52
C ASP A 80 -5.39 -7.19 -18.43
N LYS A 81 -4.84 -7.67 -19.57
CA LYS A 81 -3.42 -8.01 -19.71
C LYS A 81 -2.60 -6.72 -19.69
N ILE A 82 -1.55 -6.68 -18.88
CA ILE A 82 -0.72 -5.49 -18.68
C ILE A 82 0.16 -5.27 -19.89
N LYS A 83 -0.12 -4.20 -20.64
CA LYS A 83 0.85 -3.60 -21.57
C LYS A 83 1.79 -2.69 -20.77
N LYS A 84 3.09 -2.72 -21.12
CA LYS A 84 4.09 -1.74 -20.68
C LYS A 84 3.49 -0.33 -20.78
N MET A 85 3.31 0.33 -19.64
CA MET A 85 2.63 1.61 -19.57
C MET A 85 3.55 2.72 -20.08
N ASN A 86 3.07 3.48 -21.06
CA ASN A 86 3.68 4.77 -21.40
C ASN A 86 3.44 5.75 -20.25
N LYS A 87 4.42 6.61 -19.97
CA LYS A 87 4.34 7.67 -18.96
C LYS A 87 3.00 8.42 -19.12
N PRO A 88 2.07 8.36 -18.15
CA PRO A 88 0.81 9.08 -18.28
C PRO A 88 1.09 10.57 -18.42
N ASN A 89 0.26 11.31 -19.17
CA ASN A 89 0.42 12.76 -19.27
C ASN A 89 0.00 13.38 -17.93
N LEU A 90 1.00 13.67 -17.10
CA LEU A 90 0.91 13.94 -15.66
C LEU A 90 0.67 15.42 -15.30
N ASN A 91 0.36 16.27 -16.27
CA ASN A 91 0.10 17.70 -16.06
C ASN A 91 -1.29 17.99 -15.44
N ASN A 92 -1.94 17.00 -14.81
CA ASN A 92 -3.22 17.16 -14.13
C ASN A 92 -3.07 16.78 -12.64
N PRO A 93 -3.22 17.72 -11.69
CA PRO A 93 -2.95 17.50 -10.26
C PRO A 93 -3.78 16.35 -9.63
N SER A 94 -4.89 15.97 -10.25
CA SER A 94 -5.72 14.83 -9.85
C SER A 94 -5.17 13.44 -10.22
N CYS A 95 -3.98 13.37 -10.81
CA CYS A 95 -3.28 12.13 -11.16
C CYS A 95 -2.09 11.86 -10.21
N LEU A 96 -1.82 12.77 -9.27
CA LEU A 96 -0.76 12.67 -8.28
C LEU A 96 -1.15 11.67 -7.20
N ILE A 97 -0.24 10.78 -6.82
CA ILE A 97 -0.50 9.76 -5.78
C ILE A 97 0.57 9.79 -4.70
N ASP A 98 0.12 9.93 -3.45
CA ASP A 98 0.97 9.81 -2.27
C ASP A 98 0.72 8.44 -1.61
N ILE A 99 1.75 7.60 -1.55
CA ILE A 99 1.69 6.28 -0.91
C ILE A 99 2.50 6.32 0.38
N LEU A 100 1.82 6.13 1.51
CA LEU A 100 2.44 6.00 2.82
C LEU A 100 2.58 4.51 3.17
N PHE A 101 3.81 4.04 3.31
CA PHE A 101 4.06 2.72 3.91
C PHE A 101 4.15 2.86 5.43
N LEU A 102 3.33 2.09 6.12
CA LEU A 102 3.39 1.91 7.58
C LEU A 102 4.00 0.52 7.82
N VAL A 103 5.23 0.48 8.31
CA VAL A 103 6.01 -0.75 8.47
C VAL A 103 6.08 -1.12 9.94
N ASP A 104 5.49 -2.25 10.30
CA ASP A 104 5.58 -2.82 11.63
C ASP A 104 7.02 -3.25 11.90
N THR A 105 7.70 -2.56 12.81
CA THR A 105 9.05 -2.89 13.27
C THR A 105 9.05 -3.39 14.72
N SER A 106 7.91 -3.88 15.20
CA SER A 106 7.83 -4.49 16.52
C SER A 106 8.59 -5.83 16.59
N ASN A 107 8.69 -6.39 17.79
CA ASN A 107 9.28 -7.72 17.96
C ASN A 107 8.45 -8.81 17.24
N ASN A 108 7.14 -8.60 17.10
CA ASN A 108 6.23 -9.54 16.44
C ASN A 108 6.46 -9.65 14.92
N SER A 109 7.16 -8.69 14.32
CA SER A 109 7.47 -8.66 12.89
C SER A 109 8.95 -8.91 12.60
N ALA A 110 9.75 -9.30 13.60
CA ALA A 110 11.19 -9.51 13.42
C ALA A 110 11.50 -10.56 12.34
N HIS A 111 10.73 -11.66 12.30
CA HIS A 111 10.86 -12.71 11.28
C HIS A 111 10.32 -12.31 9.91
N THR A 112 9.49 -11.26 9.82
CA THR A 112 8.87 -10.81 8.55
C THR A 112 9.57 -9.61 7.93
N ARG A 113 10.55 -9.01 8.62
CA ARG A 113 11.24 -7.78 8.19
C ARG A 113 11.75 -7.86 6.76
N GLY A 114 12.50 -8.91 6.42
CA GLY A 114 13.06 -9.09 5.08
C GLY A 114 11.97 -9.08 4.00
N SER A 115 10.91 -9.84 4.20
CA SER A 115 9.77 -9.89 3.28
C SER A 115 9.06 -8.55 3.14
N TYR A 116 8.95 -7.74 4.21
CA TYR A 116 8.41 -6.38 4.08
C TYR A 116 9.31 -5.48 3.24
N LEU A 117 10.63 -5.57 3.40
CA LEU A 117 11.56 -4.83 2.54
C LEU A 117 11.44 -5.25 1.08
N ASP A 118 11.32 -6.55 0.81
CA ASP A 118 11.16 -7.08 -0.54
C ASP A 118 9.83 -6.67 -1.17
N VAL A 119 8.76 -6.60 -0.37
CA VAL A 119 7.48 -6.03 -0.83
C VAL A 119 7.65 -4.58 -1.25
N ILE A 120 8.32 -3.77 -0.42
CA ILE A 120 8.57 -2.37 -0.75
C ILE A 120 9.43 -2.27 -2.01
N ARG A 121 10.54 -3.00 -2.12
CA ARG A 121 11.44 -3.01 -3.29
C ARG A 121 10.71 -3.33 -4.57
N THR A 122 9.89 -4.37 -4.54
CA THR A 122 9.24 -4.83 -5.75
C THR A 122 8.09 -3.92 -6.17
N MET A 123 7.42 -3.30 -5.19
CA MET A 123 6.50 -2.20 -5.46
C MET A 123 7.23 -1.03 -6.13
N ILE A 124 8.32 -0.54 -5.54
CA ILE A 124 9.01 0.63 -6.07
C ILE A 124 9.63 0.39 -7.45
N SER A 125 10.13 -0.82 -7.74
CA SER A 125 10.74 -1.17 -9.04
C SER A 125 9.73 -1.14 -10.20
N ARG A 126 8.43 -1.30 -9.91
CA ARG A 126 7.34 -1.30 -10.89
C ARG A 126 6.58 0.03 -10.93
N THR A 127 6.95 0.99 -10.09
CA THR A 127 6.30 2.31 -10.01
C THR A 127 7.17 3.42 -10.58
N ILE A 128 6.54 4.41 -11.21
CA ILE A 128 7.22 5.64 -11.63
C ILE A 128 7.18 6.62 -10.45
N ILE A 129 8.25 6.63 -9.67
CA ILE A 129 8.41 7.57 -8.54
C ILE A 129 8.93 8.89 -9.10
N ASP A 130 8.09 9.92 -9.05
CA ASP A 130 8.38 11.23 -9.64
C ASP A 130 7.54 12.29 -8.90
N SER A 131 8.07 13.52 -8.83
CA SER A 131 7.37 14.61 -8.15
C SER A 131 6.00 14.92 -8.77
N ASN A 132 5.85 14.66 -10.07
CA ASN A 132 4.62 14.82 -10.83
C ASN A 132 3.83 13.52 -10.98
N ALA A 133 4.23 12.42 -10.35
CA ALA A 133 3.54 11.13 -10.38
C ALA A 133 3.32 10.56 -8.98
N ILE A 134 3.96 9.43 -8.69
CA ILE A 134 3.88 8.75 -7.40
C ILE A 134 4.98 9.30 -6.49
N GLN A 135 4.61 9.67 -5.27
CA GLN A 135 5.55 9.96 -4.19
C GLN A 135 5.32 8.96 -3.07
N ILE A 136 6.41 8.61 -2.39
CA ILE A 136 6.41 7.59 -1.34
C ILE A 136 6.98 8.20 -0.06
N SER A 137 6.39 7.81 1.06
CA SER A 137 6.95 8.01 2.40
C SER A 137 6.87 6.70 3.16
N ILE A 138 7.85 6.46 4.03
CA ILE A 138 7.94 5.24 4.84
C ILE A 138 8.05 5.62 6.30
N VAL A 139 7.20 5.01 7.12
CA VAL A 139 7.13 5.22 8.56
C VAL A 139 7.20 3.86 9.24
N ALA A 140 8.22 3.68 10.07
CA ALA A 140 8.34 2.53 10.95
C ALA A 140 7.47 2.75 12.18
N PHE A 141 6.85 1.70 12.70
CA PHE A 141 6.09 1.80 13.94
C PHE A 141 6.24 0.62 14.89
N SER A 142 6.15 0.95 16.17
CA SER A 142 5.99 0.02 17.30
C SER A 142 5.59 0.82 18.53
N SER A 143 5.13 0.14 19.59
CA SER A 143 4.81 0.78 20.87
C SER A 143 6.03 1.44 21.52
N LYS A 144 7.26 1.03 21.16
CA LYS A 144 8.50 1.59 21.72
C LYS A 144 9.01 2.77 20.91
N LEU A 145 8.98 2.68 19.58
CA LEU A 145 9.43 3.74 18.67
C LEU A 145 8.34 4.76 18.35
N LYS A 146 7.08 4.48 18.73
CA LYS A 146 5.89 5.18 18.24
C LYS A 146 5.87 5.15 16.72
N GLN A 147 5.95 6.30 16.06
CA GLN A 147 6.07 6.42 14.60
C GLN A 147 7.38 7.11 14.28
N LYS A 148 8.31 6.37 13.68
CA LYS A 148 9.57 6.90 13.17
C LYS A 148 9.46 7.09 11.66
N ILE A 149 9.38 8.34 11.23
CA ILE A 149 9.44 8.69 9.81
C ILE A 149 10.87 8.39 9.33
N LEU A 150 10.99 7.43 8.42
CA LEU A 150 12.28 7.13 7.78
C LEU A 150 12.60 8.24 6.77
N PHE A 151 11.64 8.56 5.91
CA PHE A 151 11.69 9.75 5.06
C PHE A 151 10.29 10.24 4.70
N ASN A 152 10.18 11.55 4.47
CA ASN A 152 8.96 12.20 4.01
C ASN A 152 8.81 12.05 2.49
N PHE A 153 7.61 12.38 1.97
CA PHE A 153 7.41 12.53 0.53
C PHE A 153 8.45 13.48 -0.09
N GLN A 154 8.69 13.32 -1.40
CA GLN A 154 9.66 14.10 -2.20
C GLN A 154 11.14 13.86 -1.87
N LYS A 155 11.47 13.16 -0.77
CA LYS A 155 12.87 12.96 -0.37
C LYS A 155 13.65 12.12 -1.39
N PHE A 156 13.03 11.04 -1.89
CA PHE A 156 13.66 10.10 -2.82
C PHE A 156 12.77 9.85 -4.03
N SER A 157 13.41 9.69 -5.19
CA SER A 157 12.75 9.41 -6.47
C SER A 157 13.33 8.21 -7.20
N THR A 158 14.36 7.56 -6.66
CA THR A 158 15.03 6.43 -7.29
C THR A 158 14.86 5.14 -6.48
N PHE A 159 14.88 4.01 -7.19
CA PHE A 159 14.86 2.68 -6.58
C PHE A 159 16.04 2.50 -5.60
N ASN A 160 17.24 2.92 -5.99
CA ASN A 160 18.46 2.72 -5.19
C ASN A 160 18.44 3.50 -3.88
N ASP A 161 18.00 4.76 -3.89
CA ASP A 161 17.97 5.59 -2.69
C ASP A 161 16.99 5.01 -1.67
N ILE A 162 15.78 4.65 -2.12
CA ILE A 162 14.77 4.06 -1.24
C ILE A 162 15.23 2.69 -0.75
N SER A 163 15.78 1.84 -1.63
CA SER A 163 16.26 0.49 -1.27
C SER A 163 17.39 0.53 -0.25
N THR A 164 18.26 1.54 -0.32
CA THR A 164 19.33 1.76 0.65
C THR A 164 18.75 2.23 1.97
N GLU A 165 17.81 3.17 1.94
CA GLU A 165 17.24 3.74 3.16
C GLU A 165 16.43 2.72 3.97
N ILE A 166 15.64 1.86 3.31
CA ILE A 166 14.82 0.85 4.00
C ILE A 166 15.64 -0.23 4.71
N GLU A 167 16.92 -0.40 4.39
CA GLU A 167 17.79 -1.32 5.13
C GLU A 167 18.02 -0.88 6.58
N TYR A 168 17.89 0.42 6.87
CA TYR A 168 18.00 0.95 8.23
C TYR A 168 16.76 0.69 9.10
N LEU A 169 15.71 0.07 8.54
CA LEU A 169 14.58 -0.42 9.34
C LEU A 169 15.04 -1.58 10.21
N GLN A 170 15.05 -1.33 11.53
CA GLN A 170 15.39 -2.30 12.55
C GLN A 170 14.18 -2.57 13.41
N ASN A 171 13.96 -3.85 13.74
CA ASN A 171 12.96 -4.21 14.73
C ASN A 171 13.41 -3.79 16.13
N ASP A 172 12.44 -3.49 16.97
CA ASP A 172 12.65 -3.20 18.37
C ASP A 172 11.82 -4.13 19.28
N SER A 173 12.02 -4.01 20.59
CA SER A 173 11.37 -4.88 21.59
C SER A 173 9.90 -4.53 21.89
N GLY A 174 9.30 -3.60 21.16
CA GLY A 174 7.92 -3.15 21.31
C GLY A 174 6.91 -4.11 20.68
N LYS A 175 5.63 -3.73 20.79
CA LYS A 175 4.48 -4.41 20.18
C LYS A 175 3.83 -3.52 19.12
N PRO A 176 3.08 -4.04 18.15
CA PRO A 176 2.41 -3.17 17.18
C PRO A 176 1.26 -2.38 17.83
N ASN A 177 1.24 -1.07 17.61
CA ASN A 177 0.17 -0.11 17.94
C ASN A 177 -0.43 0.45 16.63
N ILE A 178 -1.16 -0.41 15.91
CA ILE A 178 -1.71 -0.12 14.58
C ILE A 178 -2.73 1.01 14.66
N GLY A 179 -3.54 1.10 15.71
CA GLY A 179 -4.57 2.13 15.85
C GLY A 179 -3.98 3.54 15.88
N GLU A 180 -3.04 3.77 16.78
CA GLU A 180 -2.30 5.02 16.91
C GLU A 180 -1.53 5.35 15.62
N THR A 181 -0.94 4.35 14.99
CA THR A 181 -0.17 4.52 13.74
C THR A 181 -1.08 4.89 12.56
N LEU A 182 -2.27 4.29 12.44
CA LEU A 182 -3.24 4.68 11.43
C LEU A 182 -3.74 6.11 11.67
N ASN A 183 -3.98 6.49 12.94
CA ASN A 183 -4.36 7.86 13.27
C ASN A 183 -3.27 8.87 12.85
N PHE A 184 -2.01 8.56 13.17
CA PHE A 184 -0.87 9.31 12.68
C PHE A 184 -0.87 9.40 11.15
N GLY A 185 -1.09 8.28 10.44
CA GLY A 185 -1.14 8.24 8.99
C GLY A 185 -2.21 9.16 8.40
N GLY A 186 -3.37 9.26 9.02
CA GLY A 186 -4.44 10.18 8.61
C GLY A 186 -4.04 11.66 8.74
N VAL A 187 -3.34 12.03 9.81
CA VAL A 187 -2.79 13.39 9.99
C VAL A 187 -1.64 13.64 9.00
N PHE A 188 -0.76 12.65 8.83
CA PHE A 188 0.38 12.71 7.93
C PHE A 188 -0.07 12.94 6.48
N LEU A 189 -1.12 12.25 6.05
CA LEU A 189 -1.73 12.37 4.73
C LEU A 189 -2.75 13.52 4.63
N SER A 190 -2.92 14.35 5.65
CA SER A 190 -3.86 15.48 5.55
C SER A 190 -3.39 16.49 4.49
N ASP A 191 -4.34 17.09 3.75
CA ASP A 191 -4.06 18.23 2.86
C ASP A 191 -3.55 19.47 3.62
N ALA A 192 -3.71 19.50 4.94
CA ALA A 192 -3.14 20.52 5.82
C ALA A 192 -1.65 20.30 6.12
N ASN A 193 -1.10 19.11 5.84
CA ASN A 193 0.32 18.85 6.02
C ASN A 193 1.10 19.35 4.79
N GLU A 194 1.99 20.33 4.99
CA GLU A 194 2.80 20.93 3.93
C GLU A 194 3.68 19.92 3.18
N LYS A 195 4.00 18.79 3.82
CA LYS A 195 4.80 17.72 3.22
C LYS A 195 3.98 16.78 2.32
N THR A 196 2.66 16.91 2.32
CA THR A 196 1.74 16.08 1.53
C THR A 196 1.15 16.93 0.41
N ARG A 197 0.98 16.35 -0.78
CA ARG A 197 0.46 17.12 -1.91
C ARG A 197 -1.05 17.30 -1.76
N LYS A 198 -1.48 18.55 -1.85
CA LYS A 198 -2.91 18.88 -1.85
C LYS A 198 -3.61 18.22 -3.04
N ASP A 199 -4.81 17.71 -2.82
CA ASP A 199 -5.67 17.08 -3.83
C ASP A 199 -5.07 15.81 -4.50
N SER A 200 -3.94 15.29 -3.98
CA SER A 200 -3.41 13.99 -4.40
C SER A 200 -4.32 12.85 -3.94
N ILE A 201 -4.26 11.74 -4.67
CA ILE A 201 -4.86 10.47 -4.24
C ILE A 201 -3.95 9.88 -3.17
N LYS A 202 -4.50 9.54 -2.02
CA LYS A 202 -3.71 9.13 -0.85
C LYS A 202 -3.99 7.69 -0.50
N LYS A 203 -2.93 6.89 -0.39
CA LYS A 203 -3.01 5.45 -0.11
C LYS A 203 -2.10 5.10 1.07
N VAL A 204 -2.55 4.18 1.90
CA VAL A 204 -1.75 3.57 2.97
C VAL A 204 -1.46 2.12 2.59
N VAL A 205 -0.22 1.69 2.76
CA VAL A 205 0.18 0.28 2.70
C VAL A 205 0.68 -0.12 4.09
N LEU A 206 -0.13 -0.89 4.82
CA LEU A 206 0.19 -1.41 6.13
C LEU A 206 0.88 -2.78 6.00
N LEU A 207 2.13 -2.85 6.44
CA LEU A 207 2.94 -4.06 6.50
C LEU A 207 2.96 -4.54 7.96
N SER A 208 2.10 -5.49 8.32
CA SER A 208 1.97 -6.02 9.69
C SER A 208 1.35 -7.43 9.70
N GLN A 209 1.50 -8.14 10.82
CA GLN A 209 0.82 -9.41 11.07
C GLN A 209 -0.60 -9.23 11.65
N GLY A 210 -1.07 -7.99 11.84
CA GLY A 210 -2.46 -7.69 12.23
C GLY A 210 -2.79 -7.81 13.72
N TYR A 211 -1.78 -8.07 14.56
CA TYR A 211 -1.95 -7.96 16.01
C TYR A 211 -1.72 -6.52 16.43
N SER A 212 -2.66 -5.95 17.17
CA SER A 212 -2.52 -4.60 17.72
C SER A 212 -2.80 -4.60 19.21
N ILE A 213 -2.10 -3.74 19.96
CA ILE A 213 -2.35 -3.53 21.40
C ILE A 213 -3.42 -2.47 21.67
N ASP A 214 -3.87 -1.77 20.63
CA ASP A 214 -4.83 -0.68 20.66
C ASP A 214 -5.94 -0.89 19.63
N ASP A 215 -7.05 -0.15 19.80
CA ASP A 215 -8.21 -0.23 18.91
C ASP A 215 -7.93 0.41 17.54
N THR A 216 -8.28 -0.30 16.48
CA THR A 216 -8.08 0.15 15.10
C THR A 216 -9.34 0.72 14.45
N LEU A 217 -10.51 0.56 15.07
CA LEU A 217 -11.80 0.87 14.47
C LEU A 217 -11.94 2.36 14.11
N LYS A 218 -11.77 3.25 15.11
CA LYS A 218 -11.91 4.69 14.88
C LYS A 218 -10.88 5.25 13.88
N PRO A 219 -9.57 4.92 13.99
CA PRO A 219 -8.58 5.36 13.01
C PRO A 219 -8.89 4.92 11.58
N VAL A 220 -9.30 3.67 11.38
CA VAL A 220 -9.67 3.15 10.07
C VAL A 220 -10.87 3.89 9.49
N GLN A 221 -11.92 4.12 10.29
CA GLN A 221 -13.09 4.90 9.85
C GLN A 221 -12.71 6.33 9.45
N MET A 222 -11.82 6.97 10.20
CA MET A 222 -11.31 8.31 9.87
C MET A 222 -10.57 8.32 8.52
N LEU A 223 -9.68 7.35 8.28
CA LEU A 223 -8.93 7.26 7.02
C LEU A 223 -9.88 7.13 5.83
N ARG A 224 -10.88 6.25 5.94
CA ARG A 224 -11.86 6.04 4.87
C ARG A 224 -12.77 7.25 4.65
N HIS A 225 -13.18 7.92 5.72
CA HIS A 225 -13.92 9.19 5.62
C HIS A 225 -13.12 10.24 4.82
N ASN A 226 -11.81 10.27 5.01
CA ASN A 226 -10.87 11.13 4.29
C ASN A 226 -10.47 10.60 2.91
N LYS A 227 -11.15 9.56 2.40
CA LYS A 227 -10.89 8.92 1.08
C LYS A 227 -9.46 8.38 0.95
N ILE A 228 -8.90 7.89 2.06
CA ILE A 228 -7.61 7.21 2.11
C ILE A 228 -7.88 5.70 2.13
N ASP A 229 -7.46 5.01 1.08
CA ASP A 229 -7.57 3.55 1.03
C ASP A 229 -6.41 2.88 1.77
N ILE A 230 -6.70 1.77 2.44
CA ILE A 230 -5.75 1.00 3.24
C ILE A 230 -5.54 -0.36 2.59
N TYR A 231 -4.32 -0.60 2.13
CA TYR A 231 -3.85 -1.90 1.65
C TYR A 231 -3.13 -2.59 2.80
N CYS A 232 -3.41 -3.86 3.00
CA CYS A 232 -2.82 -4.66 4.06
C CYS A 232 -1.92 -5.74 3.46
N VAL A 233 -0.71 -5.87 3.98
CA VAL A 233 0.24 -6.91 3.60
C VAL A 233 0.74 -7.59 4.86
N SER A 234 0.53 -8.90 4.93
CA SER A 234 1.00 -9.79 5.97
C SER A 234 1.94 -10.83 5.38
N VAL A 235 2.70 -11.51 6.21
CA VAL A 235 3.65 -12.54 5.77
C VAL A 235 3.27 -13.88 6.39
N ILE A 236 3.04 -14.88 5.55
CA ILE A 236 2.85 -16.26 5.97
C ILE A 236 4.25 -16.83 6.30
N PRO A 237 4.54 -17.10 7.57
CA PRO A 237 5.81 -17.69 7.95
C PRO A 237 5.87 -19.17 7.53
N ARG A 238 7.08 -19.75 7.49
CA ARG A 238 7.25 -21.17 7.12
C ARG A 238 6.89 -22.10 8.27
N THR A 239 7.21 -21.69 9.48
CA THR A 239 7.02 -22.53 10.66
C THR A 239 5.79 -22.10 11.43
N LYS A 240 5.08 -23.08 12.01
CA LYS A 240 3.94 -22.78 12.90
C LYS A 240 4.37 -22.12 14.23
N SER A 241 5.65 -22.23 14.57
CA SER A 241 6.24 -21.58 15.75
C SER A 241 6.38 -20.07 15.58
N GLU A 242 6.48 -19.59 14.34
CA GLU A 242 6.49 -18.16 14.03
C GLU A 242 5.07 -17.59 14.06
N ILE A 243 4.99 -16.28 14.30
CA ILE A 243 3.72 -15.56 14.41
C ILE A 243 3.01 -15.59 13.06
N GLN A 244 1.85 -16.26 13.05
CA GLN A 244 0.94 -16.33 11.91
C GLN A 244 0.15 -15.02 11.77
N PRO A 245 -0.15 -14.57 10.55
CA PRO A 245 -1.02 -13.42 10.32
C PRO A 245 -2.39 -13.57 10.99
N ASN A 246 -2.84 -12.51 11.66
CA ASN A 246 -4.25 -12.34 11.97
C ASN A 246 -4.98 -11.80 10.72
N THR A 247 -5.33 -12.70 9.81
CA THR A 247 -5.95 -12.33 8.52
C THR A 247 -7.31 -11.65 8.69
N GLU A 248 -8.07 -11.99 9.74
CA GLU A 248 -9.35 -11.35 10.03
C GLU A 248 -9.16 -9.88 10.39
N ALA A 249 -8.23 -9.58 11.31
CA ALA A 249 -7.92 -8.20 11.67
C ALA A 249 -7.39 -7.39 10.48
N MET A 250 -6.47 -7.97 9.69
CA MET A 250 -5.94 -7.30 8.49
C MET A 250 -7.05 -7.04 7.45
N THR A 251 -7.96 -7.99 7.24
CA THR A 251 -9.10 -7.81 6.33
C THR A 251 -10.05 -6.73 6.82
N ALA A 252 -10.31 -6.69 8.13
CA ALA A 252 -11.18 -5.68 8.73
C ALA A 252 -10.56 -4.27 8.61
N ILE A 253 -9.26 -4.13 8.87
CA ILE A 253 -8.50 -2.89 8.67
C ILE A 253 -8.54 -2.45 7.19
N ALA A 254 -8.35 -3.38 6.26
CA ALA A 254 -8.39 -3.08 4.83
C ALA A 254 -9.82 -2.73 4.34
N GLY A 255 -10.84 -3.37 4.91
CA GLY A 255 -12.26 -3.18 4.56
C GLY A 255 -12.71 -3.97 3.34
N ASP A 256 -11.78 -4.63 2.64
CA ASP A 256 -12.04 -5.61 1.59
C ASP A 256 -10.89 -6.60 1.53
N LYS A 257 -11.22 -7.90 1.44
CA LYS A 257 -10.24 -8.99 1.31
C LYS A 257 -9.41 -8.90 0.03
N GLU A 258 -9.89 -8.22 -1.02
CA GLU A 258 -9.17 -8.08 -2.29
C GLU A 258 -7.99 -7.10 -2.23
N VAL A 259 -7.95 -6.26 -1.19
CA VAL A 259 -6.84 -5.32 -0.90
C VAL A 259 -6.01 -5.74 0.33
N CYS A 260 -6.22 -6.99 0.80
CA CYS A 260 -5.44 -7.62 1.86
C CYS A 260 -4.67 -8.82 1.30
N PHE A 261 -3.35 -8.81 1.48
CA PHE A 261 -2.42 -9.76 0.88
C PHE A 261 -1.63 -10.50 1.95
N SER A 262 -1.29 -11.74 1.65
CA SER A 262 -0.43 -12.58 2.49
C SER A 262 0.69 -13.15 1.64
N VAL A 263 1.94 -12.84 2.00
CA VAL A 263 3.16 -13.20 1.25
C VAL A 263 3.84 -14.38 1.90
N LEU A 264 4.16 -15.43 1.15
CA LEU A 264 4.86 -16.60 1.69
C LEU A 264 6.38 -16.39 1.66
N ILE A 265 7.07 -16.68 2.77
CA ILE A 265 8.54 -16.66 2.81
C ILE A 265 9.12 -17.90 2.13
N VAL A 266 9.85 -17.73 1.03
CA VAL A 266 10.69 -18.78 0.43
C VAL A 266 12.12 -18.26 0.34
N VAL A 267 13.09 -18.93 0.98
CA VAL A 267 14.52 -18.67 0.71
C VAL A 267 15.05 -19.82 -0.09
N ASN A 268 15.77 -19.46 -1.15
CA ASN A 268 16.73 -20.33 -1.78
C ASN A 268 17.84 -20.62 -0.77
N SER A 269 17.90 -21.87 -0.30
CA SER A 269 19.09 -22.40 0.33
C SER A 269 20.12 -22.62 -0.78
N PHE A 270 21.01 -21.65 -0.99
CA PHE A 270 22.29 -21.96 -1.63
C PHE A 270 23.18 -22.58 -0.55
N PHE A 271 23.28 -23.91 -0.57
CA PHE A 271 24.41 -24.62 0.03
C PHE A 271 25.61 -24.52 -0.91
#